data_AF-A0AAJ5JZJ0-F1
#
_entry.id   AF-A0AAJ5JZJ0-F1
#
_cell.length_a   1.000
_cell.length_b   1.000
_cell.length_c   1.000
_cell.angle_alpha   90.00
_cell.angle_beta   90.00
_cell.angle_gamma   90.00
#
_symmetry.space_group_name_H-M   'P 1'
#
loop_
_entity.id
_entity.type
_entity.pdbx_description
1 polymer ?
#
loop_
_entity_poly.entity_id
_entity_poly.type
_entity_poly.pdbx_seq_one_letter_code
_entity_poly.pdbx_strand_id
1 'polypeptide(L)'
;MKRLILVLVAAGLTGCLPVRRDTPLVGDLPGLTPAQARGQVVYMANCQQCHPGGSAGLGPALNDKPLPGFLIRFQVRHGLGAMPAFGPKDISEADLDALVEYVVRLQGVR
;
A
#
# COMPACT_ATOMS: atom_id res chain seq x y z
N MET A 1 25.69 -53.51 -26.11
CA MET A 1 24.76 -52.50 -26.65
C MET A 1 23.87 -51.96 -25.53
N LYS A 2 24.26 -50.86 -24.86
CA LYS A 2 23.34 -49.87 -24.27
C LYS A 2 24.21 -48.75 -23.67
N ARG A 3 24.12 -47.55 -24.23
CA ARG A 3 24.86 -46.38 -23.76
C ARG A 3 24.14 -45.84 -22.52
N LEU A 4 24.84 -45.78 -21.38
CA LEU A 4 24.37 -45.06 -20.19
C LEU A 4 24.48 -43.56 -20.49
N ILE A 5 23.35 -42.86 -20.60
CA ILE A 5 23.30 -41.40 -20.69
C ILE A 5 22.95 -40.89 -19.30
N LEU A 6 23.95 -40.36 -18.60
CA LEU A 6 23.77 -39.63 -17.35
C LEU A 6 23.23 -38.23 -17.71
N VAL A 7 21.92 -38.02 -17.59
CA VAL A 7 21.33 -36.68 -17.72
C VAL A 7 21.46 -35.98 -16.36
N LEU A 8 22.47 -35.12 -16.24
CA LEU A 8 22.55 -34.11 -15.19
C LEU A 8 21.41 -33.11 -15.38
N VAL A 9 20.31 -33.31 -14.66
CA VAL A 9 19.25 -32.30 -14.55
C VAL A 9 19.76 -31.22 -13.59
N ALA A 10 20.45 -30.23 -14.14
CA ALA A 10 20.65 -28.95 -13.48
C ALA A 10 19.29 -28.24 -13.41
N ALA A 11 18.56 -28.44 -12.31
CA ALA A 11 17.35 -27.70 -12.01
C ALA A 11 17.74 -26.23 -11.76
N GLY A 12 17.62 -25.41 -12.82
CA GLY A 12 17.76 -23.96 -12.73
C GLY A 12 16.70 -23.39 -11.80
N LEU A 13 17.10 -22.98 -10.60
CA LEU A 13 16.28 -22.23 -9.65
C LEU A 13 16.26 -20.73 -9.98
N THR A 14 16.06 -20.38 -11.25
CA THR A 14 15.92 -18.98 -11.66
C THR A 14 14.49 -18.68 -12.02
N GLY A 15 13.75 -18.17 -11.01
CA GLY A 15 12.66 -17.22 -11.21
C GLY A 15 11.25 -17.79 -11.17
N CYS A 16 10.57 -17.58 -10.03
CA CYS A 16 9.17 -17.14 -9.93
C CYS A 16 8.84 -16.89 -8.44
N LEU A 17 9.51 -15.90 -7.82
CA LEU A 17 8.98 -15.37 -6.57
C LEU A 17 7.77 -14.50 -6.93
N PRO A 18 6.57 -14.76 -6.38
CA PRO A 18 5.47 -13.81 -6.53
C PRO A 18 5.93 -12.50 -5.88
N VAL A 19 5.97 -11.42 -6.66
CA VAL A 19 6.16 -10.09 -6.07
C VAL A 19 4.96 -9.91 -5.12
N ARG A 20 5.23 -9.89 -3.81
CA ARG A 20 4.23 -9.65 -2.78
C ARG A 20 3.84 -8.18 -2.86
N ARG A 21 2.89 -7.87 -3.75
CA ARG A 21 2.40 -6.51 -4.04
C ARG A 21 1.75 -5.83 -2.83
N ASP A 22 1.46 -6.61 -1.80
CA ASP A 22 0.79 -6.26 -0.57
C ASP A 22 1.71 -6.34 0.66
N THR A 23 3.03 -6.36 0.50
CA THR A 23 3.91 -6.40 1.68
C THR A 23 3.73 -5.12 2.50
N PRO A 24 3.49 -5.21 3.82
CA PRO A 24 3.43 -4.03 4.67
C PRO A 24 4.73 -3.24 4.56
N LEU A 25 4.61 -1.92 4.37
CA LEU A 25 5.76 -1.05 4.50
C LEU A 25 6.12 -0.97 5.99
N VAL A 26 7.31 -1.46 6.33
CA VAL A 26 7.87 -1.41 7.67
C VAL A 26 8.88 -0.28 7.72
N GLY A 27 8.54 0.80 8.43
CA GLY A 27 9.36 2.01 8.55
C GLY A 27 8.89 3.18 7.68
N ASP A 28 9.69 4.24 7.65
CA ASP A 28 9.36 5.46 6.92
C ASP A 28 9.66 5.33 5.42
N LEU A 29 8.80 5.95 4.60
CA LEU A 29 9.08 6.09 3.18
C LEU A 29 10.20 7.10 2.96
N PRO A 30 11.28 6.77 2.22
CA PRO A 30 12.33 7.72 1.94
C PRO A 30 11.83 8.81 0.98
N GLY A 31 12.28 10.05 1.21
CA GLY A 31 12.07 11.17 0.30
C GLY A 31 10.63 11.69 0.26
N LEU A 32 9.90 11.63 1.36
CA LEU A 32 8.59 12.28 1.46
C LEU A 32 8.72 13.80 1.34
N THR A 33 7.81 14.41 0.59
CA THR A 33 7.60 15.87 0.67
C THR A 33 7.04 16.26 2.04
N PRO A 34 7.11 17.54 2.46
CA PRO A 34 6.48 17.98 3.71
C PRO A 34 4.98 17.67 3.78
N ALA A 35 4.27 17.74 2.66
CA ALA A 35 2.86 17.39 2.56
C ALA A 35 2.65 15.87 2.78
N GLN A 36 3.44 15.03 2.13
CA GLN A 36 3.36 13.58 2.31
C GLN A 36 3.77 13.14 3.73
N ALA A 37 4.75 13.80 4.36
CA ALA A 37 5.13 13.53 5.73
C ALA A 37 3.99 13.89 6.71
N ARG A 38 3.30 15.01 6.48
CA ARG A 38 2.06 15.33 7.22
C ARG A 38 0.98 14.26 6.98
N GLY A 39 0.79 13.86 5.73
CA GLY A 39 -0.15 12.79 5.36
C GLY A 39 0.16 11.46 6.04
N GLN A 40 1.44 11.11 6.19
CA GLN A 40 1.88 9.94 6.93
C GLN A 40 1.43 10.00 8.40
N VAL A 41 1.55 11.15 9.06
CA VAL A 41 1.08 11.30 10.46
C VAL A 41 -0.42 11.04 10.56
N VAL A 42 -1.21 11.62 9.65
CA VAL A 42 -2.67 11.40 9.60
C VAL A 42 -2.99 9.92 9.34
N TYR A 43 -2.25 9.29 8.42
CA TYR A 43 -2.39 7.87 8.09
C TYR A 43 -2.11 6.98 9.30
N MET A 44 -1.02 7.24 10.03
CA MET A 44 -0.63 6.45 11.20
C MET A 44 -1.65 6.55 12.33
N ALA A 45 -2.27 7.74 12.49
CA ALA A 45 -3.29 7.95 13.50
C ALA A 45 -4.64 7.29 13.16
N ASN A 46 -5.03 7.27 11.88
CA ASN A 46 -6.42 6.95 11.49
C ASN A 46 -6.58 5.71 10.61
N CYS A 47 -5.56 5.35 9.82
CA CYS A 47 -5.68 4.35 8.75
C CYS A 47 -4.90 3.06 9.04
N GLN A 48 -3.72 3.19 9.68
CA GLN A 48 -2.77 2.10 9.93
C GLN A 48 -3.38 0.86 10.60
N GLN A 49 -4.38 1.05 11.47
CA GLN A 49 -5.00 -0.06 12.20
C GLN A 49 -5.75 -1.03 11.28
N CYS A 50 -6.35 -0.52 10.20
CA CYS A 50 -7.07 -1.34 9.22
C CYS A 50 -6.24 -1.63 7.98
N HIS A 51 -5.38 -0.69 7.57
CA HIS A 51 -4.51 -0.76 6.41
C HIS A 51 -3.04 -0.72 6.85
N PRO A 52 -2.48 -1.81 7.41
CA PRO A 52 -1.17 -1.77 8.03
C PRO A 52 -0.06 -1.50 7.00
N GLY A 53 0.62 -0.37 7.09
CA GLY A 53 1.71 0.01 6.18
C GLY A 53 1.28 0.04 4.70
N GLY A 54 0.00 0.29 4.43
CA GLY A 54 -0.60 0.24 3.10
C GLY A 54 -0.97 -1.16 2.62
N SER A 55 -0.63 -2.21 3.35
CA SER A 55 -0.96 -3.59 2.99
C SER A 55 -2.40 -3.99 3.36
N ALA A 56 -2.78 -5.19 2.95
CA ALA A 56 -4.03 -5.80 3.37
C ALA A 56 -4.01 -6.13 4.87
N GLY A 57 -5.11 -5.81 5.56
CA GLY A 57 -5.34 -6.10 6.97
C GLY A 57 -6.82 -6.34 7.20
N LEU A 58 -7.45 -5.53 8.06
CA LEU A 58 -8.92 -5.46 8.15
C LEU A 58 -9.51 -4.82 6.89
N GLY A 59 -8.82 -3.83 6.34
CA GLY A 59 -9.12 -3.22 5.06
C GLY A 59 -8.29 -3.82 3.92
N PRO A 60 -8.66 -3.58 2.66
CA PRO A 60 -7.87 -4.00 1.50
C PRO A 60 -6.49 -3.32 1.48
N ALA A 61 -5.56 -3.90 0.71
CA ALA A 61 -4.31 -3.22 0.41
C ALA A 61 -4.57 -1.89 -0.32
N LEU A 62 -3.82 -0.87 0.05
CA LEU A 62 -3.80 0.45 -0.56
C LEU A 62 -2.56 0.63 -1.44
N ASN A 63 -1.55 -0.23 -1.31
CA ASN A 63 -0.30 -0.18 -2.05
C ASN A 63 -0.25 -1.12 -3.28
N ASP A 64 -1.27 -1.96 -3.51
CA ASP A 64 -1.26 -2.97 -4.56
C ASP A 64 -1.80 -2.47 -5.91
N LYS A 65 -2.67 -1.45 -5.89
CA LYS A 65 -3.38 -0.92 -7.05
C LYS A 65 -3.48 0.61 -7.01
N PRO A 66 -3.28 1.28 -8.16
CA PRO A 66 -3.43 2.73 -8.23
C PRO A 66 -4.91 3.10 -8.13
N LEU A 67 -5.23 3.97 -7.18
CA LEU A 67 -6.54 4.59 -7.04
C LEU A 67 -6.37 6.11 -7.18
N PRO A 68 -7.12 6.77 -8.08
CA PRO A 68 -7.07 8.22 -8.21
C PRO A 68 -7.33 8.95 -6.89
N GLY A 69 -6.59 10.04 -6.65
CA GLY A 69 -6.69 10.80 -5.40
C GLY A 69 -8.10 11.28 -5.05
N PHE A 70 -8.92 11.66 -6.04
CA PHE A 70 -10.30 12.09 -5.80
C PHE A 70 -11.20 10.95 -5.29
N LEU A 71 -10.95 9.70 -5.70
CA LEU A 71 -11.69 8.54 -5.19
C LEU A 71 -11.26 8.18 -3.77
N ILE A 72 -9.97 8.30 -3.46
CA ILE A 72 -9.46 8.18 -2.08
C ILE A 72 -10.16 9.21 -1.20
N ARG A 73 -10.17 10.49 -1.62
CA ARG A 73 -10.87 11.58 -0.91
C ARG A 73 -12.33 11.24 -0.67
N PHE A 74 -13.03 10.79 -1.72
CA PHE A 74 -14.44 10.45 -1.64
C PHE A 74 -14.70 9.34 -0.62
N GLN A 75 -13.92 8.25 -0.65
CA GLN A 75 -14.06 7.14 0.29
C GLN A 75 -13.75 7.55 1.72
N VAL A 76 -12.74 8.39 1.96
CA VAL A 76 -12.44 8.91 3.30
C VAL A 76 -13.61 9.75 3.83
N ARG A 77 -14.23 10.58 2.99
CA ARG A 77 -15.35 11.45 3.42
C ARG A 77 -16.68 10.72 3.59
N HIS A 78 -16.94 9.66 2.84
CA HIS A 78 -18.25 9.00 2.81
C HIS A 78 -18.25 7.59 3.42
N GLY A 79 -17.07 7.02 3.68
CA GLY A 79 -16.92 5.62 4.03
C GLY A 79 -17.20 4.69 2.85
N LEU A 80 -16.91 3.41 3.03
CA LEU A 80 -17.25 2.35 2.07
C LEU A 80 -17.33 1.00 2.79
N GLY A 81 -18.53 0.40 2.82
CA GLY A 81 -18.75 -0.86 3.53
C GLY A 81 -18.47 -0.69 5.03
N ALA A 82 -17.48 -1.44 5.54
CA ALA A 82 -17.05 -1.35 6.94
C ALA A 82 -16.07 -0.19 7.22
N MET A 83 -15.53 0.47 6.18
CA MET A 83 -14.66 1.63 6.35
C MET A 83 -15.50 2.84 6.82
N PRO A 84 -15.19 3.43 7.98
CA PRO A 84 -15.93 4.58 8.49
C PRO A 84 -15.69 5.83 7.64
N ALA A 85 -16.64 6.77 7.71
CA ALA A 85 -16.48 8.11 7.17
C ALA A 85 -15.72 9.00 8.17
N PHE A 86 -14.84 9.86 7.66
CA PHE A 86 -14.11 10.86 8.43
C PHE A 86 -14.54 12.25 7.97
N GLY A 87 -15.24 12.98 8.83
CA GLY A 87 -15.72 14.33 8.53
C GLY A 87 -14.61 15.38 8.64
N PRO A 88 -14.90 16.65 8.26
CA PRO A 88 -13.96 17.76 8.40
C PRO A 88 -13.50 18.04 9.84
N LYS A 89 -14.26 17.55 10.83
CA LYS A 89 -13.92 17.65 12.27
C LYS A 89 -12.92 16.58 12.71
N ASP A 90 -12.89 15.44 12.02
CA ASP A 90 -11.99 14.32 12.33
C ASP A 90 -10.67 14.47 11.58
N ILE A 91 -10.76 14.82 10.30
CA ILE A 91 -9.63 15.10 9.42
C ILE A 91 -9.94 16.39 8.66
N SER A 92 -9.17 17.45 8.89
CA SER A 92 -9.35 18.73 8.22
C SER A 92 -9.18 18.62 6.69
N GLU A 93 -9.62 19.62 5.91
CA GLU A 93 -9.44 19.57 4.44
C GLU A 93 -7.96 19.53 4.05
N ALA A 94 -7.11 20.32 4.71
CA ALA A 94 -5.67 20.34 4.45
C ALA A 94 -4.97 19.02 4.83
N ASP A 95 -5.40 18.39 5.93
CA ASP A 95 -4.87 17.10 6.35
C ASP A 95 -5.36 15.97 5.42
N LEU A 96 -6.57 16.09 4.86
CA LEU A 96 -7.07 15.15 3.86
C LEU A 96 -6.29 15.27 2.54
N ASP A 97 -5.98 16.49 2.10
CA ASP A 97 -5.13 16.70 0.90
C ASP A 97 -3.76 16.03 1.09
N ALA A 98 -3.11 16.28 2.24
CA ALA A 98 -1.84 15.68 2.61
C ALA A 98 -1.93 14.14 2.70
N LEU A 99 -3.01 13.61 3.31
CA LEU A 99 -3.27 12.17 3.41
C LEU A 99 -3.40 11.53 2.02
N VAL A 100 -4.16 12.14 1.11
CA VAL A 100 -4.34 11.63 -0.25
C VAL A 100 -3.00 11.59 -0.98
N GLU A 101 -2.17 12.63 -0.87
CA GLU A 101 -0.82 12.63 -1.46
C GLU A 101 0.05 11.48 -0.92
N TYR A 102 -0.02 11.22 0.38
CA TYR A 102 0.71 10.11 1.00
C TYR A 102 0.19 8.75 0.53
N VAL A 103 -1.13 8.54 0.47
CA VAL A 103 -1.70 7.27 0.00
C VAL A 103 -1.41 7.01 -1.49
N VAL A 104 -1.44 8.05 -2.32
CA VAL A 104 -0.99 7.94 -3.72
C VAL A 104 0.50 7.61 -3.77
N ARG A 105 1.32 8.20 -2.89
CA ARG A 105 2.75 7.86 -2.79
C ARG A 105 2.99 6.41 -2.38
N LEU A 106 2.14 5.83 -1.51
CA LEU A 106 2.19 4.42 -1.08
C LEU A 106 1.96 3.45 -2.26
N GLN A 107 1.04 3.76 -3.17
CA GLN A 107 0.74 2.95 -4.36
C GLN A 107 1.93 2.78 -5.31
N GLY A 108 2.90 3.69 -5.25
CA GLY A 108 4.10 3.67 -6.09
C GLY A 108 5.28 2.90 -5.50
N VAL A 109 5.19 2.44 -4.26
CA VAL A 109 6.27 1.72 -3.57
C VAL A 109 6.15 0.25 -3.93
N ARG A 110 6.98 -0.19 -4.88
CA ARG A 110 7.07 -1.58 -5.38
C ARG A 110 8.41 -2.17 -5.02
#